data_AF-A8NCG8-F1
#
_entry.id   AF-A8NCG8-F1
#
_cell.length_a   1.000
_cell.length_b   1.000
_cell.length_c   1.000
_cell.angle_alpha   90.00
_cell.angle_beta   90.00
_cell.angle_gamma   90.00
#
_symmetry.space_group_name_H-M   'P 1'
#
loop_
_entity.id
_entity.type
_entity.pdbx_description
1 polymer ?
#
loop_
_entity_poly.entity_id
_entity_poly.type
_entity_poly.pdbx_seq_one_letter_code
_entity_poly.pdbx_strand_id
1 'polypeptide(L)'
;MKSLAAILFLAASVTAHSTWQQIWINGVDGGTSCLRRAANNNPISVNQPQMACNQATNSPNICTIKPGDRVTVEMHAQHNDRSCRNEALGGNHHGPISIYMAAVSDARTADGAAAGWFKIHEMGMVSNNPVYWADQVLNDNCGHYTFTIPDIAPGNYLLRAEALALHTAGSPGGAQFYPGCFQVNVIGNGTARPPTVRLPGAISANDPGVLINIHQQLSTYIIPGPRPYGYTAPPIANTPYPRTATWNTANQPSTVPTVVPPVNVEPNPQPPVVTQPPVVTQPPVVQPPPPNTQPGGPMQTQYGQCGGQGWTGPTQCQPPYTCNVSNQWYHQCL
;
A
#
# COMPACT_ATOMS: atom_id res chain seq x y z
N MET A 1 -58.35 22.01 -10.32
CA MET A 1 -57.49 20.80 -10.26
C MET A 1 -56.36 21.10 -9.29
N LYS A 2 -56.34 20.45 -8.11
CA LYS A 2 -55.31 20.67 -7.09
C LYS A 2 -54.16 19.71 -7.36
N SER A 3 -53.03 20.21 -7.85
CA SER A 3 -51.83 19.40 -8.06
C SER A 3 -51.15 19.16 -6.71
N LEU A 4 -51.16 17.91 -6.23
CA LEU A 4 -50.27 17.48 -5.15
C LEU A 4 -48.86 17.32 -5.73
N ALA A 5 -47.91 18.12 -5.24
CA ALA A 5 -46.49 17.87 -5.45
C ALA A 5 -46.05 16.77 -4.46
N ALA A 6 -45.67 15.60 -4.98
CA ALA A 6 -45.04 14.55 -4.19
C ALA A 6 -43.57 14.91 -3.96
N ILE A 7 -43.22 15.21 -2.71
CA ILE A 7 -41.83 15.38 -2.29
C ILE A 7 -41.25 13.98 -2.07
N LEU A 8 -40.40 13.52 -2.99
CA LEU A 8 -39.56 12.34 -2.79
C LEU A 8 -38.45 12.72 -1.79
N PHE A 9 -38.55 12.23 -0.56
CA PHE A 9 -37.41 12.19 0.36
C PHE A 9 -36.46 11.08 -0.12
N LEU A 10 -35.34 11.44 -0.74
CA LEU A 10 -34.19 10.53 -0.83
C LEU A 10 -33.60 10.39 0.58
N ALA A 11 -33.85 9.26 1.24
CA ALA A 11 -33.10 8.89 2.43
C ALA A 11 -31.67 8.55 1.99
N ALA A 12 -30.71 9.42 2.30
CA ALA A 12 -29.31 9.07 2.25
C ALA A 12 -29.06 8.03 3.35
N SER A 13 -28.86 6.77 2.96
CA SER A 13 -28.42 5.73 3.88
C SER A 13 -26.97 6.00 4.28
N VAL A 14 -26.75 6.58 5.45
CA VAL A 14 -25.41 6.68 6.05
C VAL A 14 -25.03 5.30 6.53
N THR A 15 -24.10 4.64 5.83
CA THR A 15 -23.55 3.36 6.25
C THR A 15 -22.28 3.59 7.05
N ALA A 16 -22.33 3.21 8.32
CA ALA A 16 -21.26 3.39 9.29
C ALA A 16 -20.21 2.26 9.26
N HIS A 17 -20.61 1.07 8.81
CA HIS A 17 -19.86 -0.18 8.99
C HIS A 17 -19.32 -0.71 7.67
N SER A 18 -18.09 -1.23 7.68
CA SER A 18 -17.36 -1.53 6.44
C SER A 18 -16.37 -2.69 6.61
N THR A 19 -15.90 -3.24 5.50
CA THR A 19 -14.89 -4.32 5.48
C THR A 19 -13.82 -4.03 4.43
N TRP A 20 -12.62 -4.59 4.62
CA TRP A 20 -11.61 -4.70 3.56
C TRP A 20 -12.00 -5.85 2.63
N GLN A 21 -12.05 -5.59 1.33
CA GLN A 21 -12.73 -6.45 0.37
C GLN A 21 -11.91 -6.78 -0.88
N GLN A 22 -10.95 -5.94 -1.28
CA GLN A 22 -10.16 -6.22 -2.47
C GLN A 22 -8.68 -5.89 -2.28
N ILE A 23 -7.86 -6.49 -3.15
CA ILE A 23 -6.43 -6.27 -3.21
C ILE A 23 -6.00 -5.99 -4.64
N TRP A 24 -5.04 -5.08 -4.78
CA TRP A 24 -4.36 -4.75 -6.02
C TRP A 24 -2.86 -4.86 -5.85
N ILE A 25 -2.15 -5.29 -6.89
CA ILE A 25 -0.69 -5.41 -6.89
C ILE A 25 -0.15 -4.74 -8.13
N ASN A 26 0.59 -3.65 -7.95
CA ASN A 26 1.09 -2.77 -9.01
C ASN A 26 0.00 -2.34 -10.01
N GLY A 27 -1.18 -2.01 -9.50
CA GLY A 27 -2.32 -1.57 -10.31
C GLY A 27 -3.12 -2.68 -10.97
N VAL A 28 -2.76 -3.96 -10.76
CA VAL A 28 -3.55 -5.11 -11.26
C VAL A 28 -4.59 -5.53 -10.22
N ASP A 29 -5.86 -5.62 -10.62
CA ASP A 29 -6.98 -5.99 -9.74
C ASP A 29 -6.93 -7.48 -9.41
N GLY A 30 -6.70 -7.79 -8.14
CA GLY A 30 -6.82 -9.14 -7.60
C GLY A 30 -8.20 -9.46 -7.07
N GLY A 31 -9.10 -8.48 -7.01
CA GLY A 31 -10.42 -8.60 -6.44
C GLY A 31 -10.37 -9.26 -5.07
N THR A 32 -11.17 -10.30 -4.89
CA THR A 32 -11.28 -11.02 -3.60
C THR A 32 -10.36 -12.24 -3.52
N SER A 33 -9.47 -12.43 -4.50
CA SER A 33 -8.80 -13.71 -4.75
C SER A 33 -8.07 -14.25 -3.53
N CYS A 34 -7.26 -13.44 -2.84
CA CYS A 34 -6.53 -13.85 -1.63
C CYS A 34 -7.07 -13.21 -0.34
N LEU A 35 -8.27 -12.64 -0.36
CA LEU A 35 -8.92 -12.08 0.82
C LEU A 35 -9.46 -13.19 1.73
N ARG A 36 -9.21 -13.08 3.03
CA ARG A 36 -10.03 -13.77 4.05
C ARG A 36 -11.32 -12.98 4.24
N ARG A 37 -12.42 -13.48 3.67
CA ARG A 37 -13.69 -12.74 3.59
C ARG A 37 -14.35 -12.66 4.96
N ALA A 38 -14.48 -11.44 5.49
CA ALA A 38 -15.20 -11.19 6.74
C ALA A 38 -16.69 -11.57 6.63
N ALA A 39 -17.25 -12.14 7.69
CA ALA A 39 -18.63 -12.64 7.73
C ALA A 39 -19.67 -11.52 7.73
N ASN A 40 -19.34 -10.37 8.30
CA ASN A 40 -20.16 -9.15 8.35
C ASN A 40 -19.23 -7.94 8.47
N ASN A 41 -19.81 -6.75 8.51
CA ASN A 41 -19.09 -5.47 8.60
C ASN A 41 -19.05 -4.87 10.01
N ASN A 42 -19.41 -5.66 11.04
CA ASN A 42 -19.39 -5.21 12.43
C ASN A 42 -17.95 -4.93 12.89
N PRO A 43 -17.76 -4.00 13.84
CA PRO A 43 -16.45 -3.71 14.38
C PRO A 43 -16.06 -4.80 15.38
N ILE A 44 -14.76 -4.96 15.58
CA ILE A 44 -14.16 -5.89 16.53
C ILE A 44 -13.66 -5.11 17.75
N SER A 45 -13.82 -5.68 18.95
CA SER A 45 -13.24 -5.12 20.18
C SER A 45 -11.78 -5.58 20.38
N VAL A 46 -10.94 -4.71 20.93
CA VAL A 46 -9.46 -4.86 21.03
C VAL A 46 -8.94 -6.16 21.66
N ASN A 47 -9.72 -6.83 22.51
CA ASN A 47 -9.29 -8.04 23.22
C ASN A 47 -9.77 -9.34 22.56
N GLN A 48 -10.48 -9.27 21.44
CA GLN A 48 -11.02 -10.44 20.76
C GLN A 48 -9.97 -11.09 19.84
N PRO A 49 -9.93 -12.43 19.69
CA PRO A 49 -9.06 -13.10 18.71
C PRO A 49 -9.24 -12.58 17.27
N GLN A 50 -10.47 -12.16 16.94
CA GLN A 50 -10.85 -11.56 15.65
C GLN A 50 -10.11 -10.25 15.38
N MET A 51 -9.40 -9.66 16.34
CA MET A 51 -8.55 -8.50 16.11
C MET A 51 -7.44 -8.80 15.10
N ALA A 52 -6.99 -10.05 14.98
CA ALA A 52 -6.01 -10.40 13.97
C ALA A 52 -6.57 -10.26 12.54
N CYS A 53 -7.66 -10.99 12.23
CA CYS A 53 -8.12 -11.19 10.85
C CYS A 53 -9.64 -11.15 10.68
N ASN A 54 -10.36 -10.50 11.59
CA ASN A 54 -11.83 -10.50 11.66
C ASN A 54 -12.42 -11.90 11.88
N GLN A 55 -13.74 -12.00 12.00
CA GLN A 55 -14.45 -13.26 11.82
C GLN A 55 -14.54 -13.55 10.32
N ALA A 56 -13.54 -14.24 9.76
CA ALA A 56 -13.39 -14.39 8.33
C ALA A 56 -13.23 -15.85 7.87
N THR A 57 -13.67 -16.13 6.64
CA THR A 57 -13.40 -17.39 5.93
C THR A 57 -12.12 -17.26 5.13
N ASN A 58 -11.19 -18.21 5.27
CA ASN A 58 -9.92 -18.21 4.55
C ASN A 58 -10.12 -18.36 3.03
N SER A 59 -9.22 -17.77 2.25
CA SER A 59 -9.21 -17.96 0.80
C SER A 59 -8.49 -19.27 0.43
N PRO A 60 -8.89 -19.96 -0.64
CA PRO A 60 -8.09 -21.06 -1.20
C PRO A 60 -6.81 -20.56 -1.90
N ASN A 61 -6.71 -19.27 -2.21
CA ASN A 61 -5.64 -18.70 -3.02
C ASN A 61 -4.63 -17.89 -2.19
N ILE A 62 -3.46 -17.69 -2.78
CA ILE A 62 -2.40 -16.83 -2.26
C ILE A 62 -1.96 -15.90 -3.38
N CYS A 63 -1.89 -14.60 -3.12
CA CYS A 63 -1.34 -13.65 -4.07
C CYS A 63 0.19 -13.56 -3.90
N THR A 64 0.93 -13.52 -5.01
CA THR A 64 2.39 -13.34 -4.95
C THR A 64 2.75 -11.86 -4.96
N ILE A 65 3.61 -11.45 -4.04
CA ILE A 65 4.16 -10.09 -3.93
C ILE A 65 5.68 -10.15 -3.79
N LYS A 66 6.38 -9.06 -4.07
CA LYS A 66 7.82 -8.91 -3.80
C LYS A 66 8.11 -7.58 -3.12
N PRO A 67 9.26 -7.44 -2.41
CA PRO A 67 9.74 -6.15 -1.97
C PRO A 67 9.70 -5.10 -3.08
N GLY A 68 9.25 -3.88 -2.73
CA GLY A 68 9.07 -2.77 -3.67
C GLY A 68 7.73 -2.75 -4.41
N ASP A 69 6.95 -3.84 -4.41
CA ASP A 69 5.60 -3.81 -4.98
C ASP A 69 4.72 -2.79 -4.25
N ARG A 70 3.89 -2.10 -5.04
CA ARG A 70 2.79 -1.26 -4.53
C ARG A 70 1.56 -2.14 -4.38
N VAL A 71 1.19 -2.42 -3.14
CA VAL A 71 -0.02 -3.14 -2.81
C VAL A 71 -1.08 -2.15 -2.37
N THR A 72 -2.29 -2.31 -2.91
CA THR A 72 -3.46 -1.53 -2.49
C THR A 72 -4.48 -2.48 -1.90
N VAL A 73 -5.02 -2.12 -0.74
CA VAL A 73 -6.18 -2.80 -0.14
C VAL A 73 -7.37 -1.88 -0.22
N GLU A 74 -8.54 -2.44 -0.50
CA GLU A 74 -9.75 -1.69 -0.78
C GLU A 74 -10.83 -1.98 0.27
N MET A 75 -11.45 -0.93 0.79
CA MET A 75 -12.50 -0.99 1.81
C MET A 75 -13.80 -0.44 1.25
N HIS A 76 -14.91 -1.11 1.56
CA HIS A 76 -16.25 -0.58 1.28
C HIS A 76 -17.24 -1.01 2.36
N ALA A 77 -18.31 -0.24 2.48
CA ALA A 77 -19.36 -0.43 3.46
C ALA A 77 -20.13 -1.75 3.31
N GLN A 78 -20.55 -2.05 2.08
CA GLN A 78 -21.37 -3.22 1.77
C GLN A 78 -20.53 -4.29 1.09
N HIS A 79 -20.80 -5.57 1.39
CA HIS A 79 -20.10 -6.67 0.74
C HIS A 79 -20.30 -6.65 -0.77
N ASN A 80 -19.20 -6.84 -1.50
CA ASN A 80 -19.09 -6.76 -2.96
C ASN A 80 -19.43 -5.37 -3.55
N ASP A 81 -19.53 -4.33 -2.72
CA ASP A 81 -19.57 -2.95 -3.19
C ASP A 81 -18.17 -2.48 -3.59
N ARG A 82 -18.14 -1.62 -4.60
CA ARG A 82 -16.95 -0.90 -5.09
C ARG A 82 -17.25 0.55 -5.42
N SER A 83 -18.48 1.00 -5.22
CA SER A 83 -18.94 2.30 -5.69
C SER A 83 -18.21 3.45 -5.00
N CYS A 84 -17.51 4.28 -5.78
CA CYS A 84 -16.99 5.56 -5.29
C CYS A 84 -18.07 6.60 -4.97
N ARG A 85 -19.36 6.28 -5.16
CA ARG A 85 -20.47 7.19 -4.80
C ARG A 85 -20.73 7.24 -3.31
N ASN A 86 -20.30 6.20 -2.58
CA ASN A 86 -20.45 6.10 -1.15
C ASN A 86 -19.06 6.20 -0.50
N GLU A 87 -19.03 6.69 0.73
CA GLU A 87 -17.83 6.63 1.56
C GLU A 87 -17.46 5.16 1.80
N ALA A 88 -16.17 4.85 1.70
CA ALA A 88 -15.60 3.54 1.97
C ALA A 88 -15.77 3.15 3.44
N LEU A 89 -15.56 4.13 4.32
CA LEU A 89 -15.88 4.09 5.74
C LEU A 89 -16.53 5.42 6.11
N GLY A 90 -17.86 5.44 6.13
CA GLY A 90 -18.65 6.66 6.22
C GLY A 90 -19.14 7.02 7.61
N GLY A 91 -19.94 8.08 7.70
CA GLY A 91 -20.60 8.46 8.96
C GLY A 91 -19.63 8.95 10.04
N ASN A 92 -18.59 9.70 9.64
CA ASN A 92 -17.59 10.30 10.52
C ASN A 92 -16.81 9.28 11.37
N HIS A 93 -16.51 8.10 10.81
CA HIS A 93 -15.71 7.04 11.45
C HIS A 93 -14.21 7.38 11.47
N HIS A 94 -13.90 8.60 11.88
CA HIS A 94 -12.58 9.20 11.79
C HIS A 94 -11.54 8.42 12.59
N GLY A 95 -10.38 8.20 11.98
CA GLY A 95 -9.26 7.56 12.65
C GLY A 95 -8.19 7.02 11.70
N PRO A 96 -7.23 6.23 12.22
CA PRO A 96 -6.08 5.78 11.46
C PRO A 96 -6.35 4.54 10.62
N ILE A 97 -5.41 4.28 9.72
CA ILE A 97 -5.25 3.03 8.99
C ILE A 97 -3.87 2.45 9.31
N SER A 98 -3.77 1.15 9.56
CA SER A 98 -2.51 0.45 9.82
C SER A 98 -2.42 -0.84 9.02
N ILE A 99 -1.23 -1.11 8.50
CA ILE A 99 -0.92 -2.31 7.72
C ILE A 99 0.14 -3.12 8.46
N TYR A 100 -0.14 -4.40 8.65
CA TYR A 100 0.76 -5.36 9.29
C TYR A 100 1.01 -6.55 8.38
N MET A 101 2.13 -7.22 8.61
CA MET A 101 2.41 -8.53 8.05
C MET A 101 2.81 -9.50 9.15
N ALA A 102 2.56 -10.80 8.93
CA ALA A 102 3.00 -11.86 9.82
C ALA A 102 3.50 -13.05 9.01
N ALA A 103 4.74 -13.48 9.23
CA ALA A 103 5.29 -14.68 8.61
C ALA A 103 4.58 -15.92 9.17
N VAL A 104 4.16 -16.83 8.28
CA VAL A 104 3.43 -18.05 8.63
C VAL A 104 3.92 -19.22 7.79
N SER A 105 3.68 -20.45 8.25
CA SER A 105 4.04 -21.66 7.48
C SER A 105 3.19 -21.81 6.21
N ASP A 106 1.87 -21.60 6.34
CA ASP A 106 0.93 -21.61 5.23
C ASP A 106 -0.14 -20.54 5.43
N ALA A 107 -0.22 -19.57 4.51
CA ALA A 107 -1.16 -18.45 4.60
C ALA A 107 -2.63 -18.89 4.45
N ARG A 108 -2.91 -20.08 3.91
CA ARG A 108 -4.28 -20.61 3.77
C ARG A 108 -4.86 -21.14 5.08
N THR A 109 -4.01 -21.56 6.01
CA THR A 109 -4.44 -22.28 7.22
C THR A 109 -4.00 -21.59 8.51
N ALA A 110 -3.06 -20.64 8.44
CA ALA A 110 -2.54 -19.98 9.62
C ALA A 110 -3.62 -19.28 10.47
N ASP A 111 -3.55 -19.51 11.78
CA ASP A 111 -4.28 -18.74 12.77
C ASP A 111 -3.65 -17.36 12.95
N GLY A 112 -4.39 -16.31 12.61
CA GLY A 112 -3.92 -14.93 12.72
C GLY A 112 -3.69 -14.50 14.17
N ALA A 113 -4.46 -15.02 15.13
CA ALA A 113 -4.33 -14.64 16.54
C ALA A 113 -3.03 -15.20 17.17
N ALA A 114 -2.58 -16.37 16.69
CA ALA A 114 -1.32 -16.98 17.08
C ALA A 114 -0.09 -16.43 16.33
N ALA A 115 -0.29 -15.68 15.24
CA ALA A 115 0.78 -15.19 14.39
C ALA A 115 1.62 -14.06 15.04
N GLY A 116 2.85 -13.88 14.57
CA GLY A 116 3.73 -12.77 14.98
C GLY A 116 3.62 -11.62 13.99
N TRP A 117 2.97 -10.52 14.40
CA TRP A 117 2.68 -9.37 13.55
C TRP A 117 3.76 -8.30 13.67
N PHE A 118 4.15 -7.70 12.56
CA PHE A 118 4.94 -6.47 12.52
C PHE A 118 4.23 -5.46 11.62
N LYS A 119 4.23 -4.19 12.03
CA LYS A 119 3.62 -3.12 11.24
C LYS A 119 4.55 -2.74 10.09
N ILE A 120 4.01 -2.50 8.90
CA ILE A 120 4.79 -2.09 7.71
C ILE A 120 4.40 -0.71 7.19
N HIS A 121 3.19 -0.24 7.52
CA HIS A 121 2.71 1.06 7.09
C HIS A 121 1.62 1.56 8.04
N GLU A 122 1.47 2.88 8.15
CA GLU A 122 0.38 3.51 8.88
C GLU A 122 0.07 4.91 8.35
N MET A 123 -1.16 5.36 8.59
CA MET A 123 -1.57 6.74 8.41
C MET A 123 -2.53 7.08 9.54
N GLY A 124 -2.31 8.22 10.20
CA GLY A 124 -3.14 8.68 11.33
C GLY A 124 -3.90 9.94 11.00
N MET A 125 -3.81 10.93 11.89
CA MET A 125 -4.24 12.30 11.60
C MET A 125 -3.21 12.97 10.68
N VAL A 126 -3.59 13.33 9.46
CA VAL A 126 -2.68 13.87 8.43
C VAL A 126 -2.63 15.40 8.42
N SER A 127 -3.65 16.05 8.97
CA SER A 127 -3.64 17.50 9.25
C SER A 127 -4.35 17.77 10.57
N ASN A 128 -3.91 18.80 11.30
CA ASN A 128 -4.59 19.31 12.50
C ASN A 128 -5.28 20.66 12.26
N ASN A 129 -5.21 21.22 11.04
CA ASN A 129 -5.79 22.53 10.72
C ASN A 129 -6.29 22.63 9.26
N PRO A 130 -7.57 22.32 9.00
CA PRO A 130 -8.49 21.63 9.91
C PRO A 130 -8.05 20.16 10.13
N VAL A 131 -8.58 19.53 11.18
CA VAL A 131 -8.34 18.10 11.44
C VAL A 131 -8.76 17.27 10.23
N TYR A 132 -7.86 16.40 9.77
CA TYR A 132 -8.10 15.47 8.66
C TYR A 132 -7.46 14.12 8.94
N TRP A 133 -8.22 13.04 8.74
CA TRP A 133 -7.85 11.68 9.15
C TRP A 133 -7.62 10.74 7.97
N ALA A 134 -6.97 9.61 8.25
CA ALA A 134 -6.66 8.59 7.26
C ALA A 134 -7.89 7.97 6.60
N ASP A 135 -9.00 7.78 7.31
CA ASP A 135 -10.28 7.33 6.74
C ASP A 135 -10.84 8.34 5.73
N GLN A 136 -10.61 9.63 5.93
CA GLN A 136 -11.05 10.64 4.98
C GLN A 136 -10.19 10.59 3.71
N VAL A 137 -8.87 10.39 3.86
CA VAL A 137 -7.99 10.11 2.72
C VAL A 137 -8.39 8.82 2.00
N LEU A 138 -8.81 7.80 2.74
CA LEU A 138 -9.33 6.55 2.17
C LEU A 138 -10.62 6.81 1.36
N ASN A 139 -11.55 7.60 1.89
CA ASN A 139 -12.79 8.00 1.20
C ASN A 139 -12.48 8.82 -0.05
N ASP A 140 -11.56 9.78 0.01
CA ASP A 140 -11.09 10.56 -1.15
C ASP A 140 -10.51 9.67 -2.25
N ASN A 141 -9.95 8.51 -1.88
CA ASN A 141 -9.40 7.52 -2.80
C ASN A 141 -10.35 6.33 -3.06
N CYS A 142 -11.67 6.52 -2.87
CA CYS A 142 -12.66 5.48 -3.17
C CYS A 142 -12.37 4.14 -2.46
N GLY A 143 -11.94 4.20 -1.20
CA GLY A 143 -11.62 3.01 -0.42
C GLY A 143 -10.24 2.42 -0.67
N HIS A 144 -9.42 3.00 -1.55
CA HIS A 144 -8.12 2.46 -1.90
C HIS A 144 -7.02 2.98 -0.97
N TYR A 145 -6.35 2.08 -0.25
CA TYR A 145 -5.18 2.38 0.57
C TYR A 145 -3.94 1.68 0.03
N THR A 146 -3.00 2.46 -0.52
CA THR A 146 -1.78 1.93 -1.16
C THR A 146 -0.57 2.08 -0.26
N PHE A 147 0.26 1.04 -0.20
CA PHE A 147 1.53 1.00 0.53
C PHE A 147 2.55 0.16 -0.24
N THR A 148 3.81 0.22 0.19
CA THR A 148 4.92 -0.53 -0.44
C THR A 148 5.35 -1.68 0.45
N ILE A 149 5.63 -2.83 -0.16
CA ILE A 149 6.15 -4.00 0.55
C ILE A 149 7.63 -3.78 0.90
N PRO A 150 8.03 -3.87 2.18
CA PRO A 150 9.42 -3.68 2.59
C PRO A 150 10.31 -4.86 2.16
N ASP A 151 11.63 -4.66 2.19
CA ASP A 151 12.59 -5.74 1.99
C ASP A 151 12.61 -6.68 3.21
N ILE A 152 12.02 -7.88 3.04
CA ILE A 152 11.81 -8.90 4.07
C ILE A 152 12.06 -10.30 3.50
N ALA A 153 12.28 -11.27 4.39
CA ALA A 153 12.52 -12.66 3.99
C ALA A 153 11.36 -13.25 3.16
N PRO A 154 11.65 -14.03 2.09
CA PRO A 154 10.61 -14.68 1.31
C PRO A 154 9.85 -15.75 2.12
N GLY A 155 8.61 -16.04 1.72
CA GLY A 155 7.77 -17.05 2.35
C GLY A 155 6.28 -16.67 2.39
N ASN A 156 5.48 -17.49 3.07
CA ASN A 156 4.07 -17.22 3.28
C ASN A 156 3.87 -16.16 4.38
N TYR A 157 2.97 -15.22 4.13
CA TYR A 157 2.57 -14.19 5.08
C TYR A 157 1.06 -14.00 5.11
N LEU A 158 0.55 -13.58 6.26
CA LEU A 158 -0.71 -12.85 6.34
C LEU A 158 -0.41 -11.36 6.26
N LEU A 159 -1.17 -10.65 5.43
CA LEU A 159 -1.18 -9.19 5.35
C LEU A 159 -2.47 -8.69 5.97
N ARG A 160 -2.39 -7.88 7.01
CA ARG A 160 -3.54 -7.34 7.74
C ARG A 160 -3.67 -5.86 7.48
N ALA A 161 -4.85 -5.45 7.02
CA ALA A 161 -5.27 -4.05 6.97
C ALA A 161 -6.25 -3.77 8.12
N GLU A 162 -6.14 -2.61 8.75
CA GLU A 162 -7.02 -2.19 9.83
C GLU A 162 -7.37 -0.72 9.67
N ALA A 163 -8.67 -0.42 9.67
CA ALA A 163 -9.16 0.91 9.99
C ALA A 163 -9.63 0.91 11.45
N LEU A 164 -9.38 2.00 12.17
CA LEU A 164 -9.85 2.20 13.54
C LEU A 164 -10.73 3.44 13.57
N ALA A 165 -12.01 3.29 13.86
CA ALA A 165 -12.94 4.41 14.01
C ALA A 165 -13.00 4.87 15.47
N LEU A 166 -12.87 6.18 15.66
CA LEU A 166 -12.72 6.82 16.97
C LEU A 166 -13.90 7.71 17.36
N HIS A 167 -14.96 7.76 16.56
CA HIS A 167 -16.11 8.64 16.76
C HIS A 167 -16.80 8.47 18.13
N THR A 168 -16.74 7.26 18.72
CA THR A 168 -17.22 6.97 20.08
C THR A 168 -16.11 6.70 21.10
N ALA A 169 -14.84 6.87 20.71
CA ALA A 169 -13.68 6.49 21.51
C ALA A 169 -13.38 7.42 22.70
N GLY A 170 -14.19 8.44 22.96
CA GLY A 170 -14.08 9.27 24.16
C GLY A 170 -14.40 8.52 25.46
N SER A 171 -15.00 7.34 25.35
CA SER A 171 -15.33 6.44 26.45
C SER A 171 -14.63 5.09 26.29
N PRO A 172 -14.24 4.41 27.40
CA PRO A 172 -13.67 3.07 27.35
C PRO A 172 -14.55 2.11 26.55
N GLY A 173 -13.94 1.34 25.65
CA GLY A 173 -14.64 0.39 24.77
C GLY A 173 -15.35 1.03 23.56
N GLY A 174 -15.26 2.35 23.40
CA GLY A 174 -15.89 3.06 22.28
C GLY A 174 -15.13 3.01 20.95
N ALA A 175 -13.85 2.62 20.96
CA ALA A 175 -13.08 2.41 19.74
C ALA A 175 -13.57 1.20 18.94
N GLN A 176 -13.66 1.34 17.62
CA GLN A 176 -14.20 0.33 16.72
C GLN A 176 -13.15 -0.08 15.69
N PHE A 177 -12.70 -1.34 15.74
CA PHE A 177 -11.65 -1.85 14.87
C PHE A 177 -12.24 -2.63 13.69
N TYR A 178 -11.74 -2.37 12.48
CA TYR A 178 -12.11 -3.05 11.25
C TYR A 178 -10.89 -3.75 10.63
N PRO A 179 -10.43 -4.88 11.20
CA PRO A 179 -9.36 -5.66 10.62
C PRO A 179 -9.86 -6.45 9.39
N GLY A 180 -8.96 -6.72 8.45
CA GLY A 180 -9.13 -7.65 7.35
C GLY A 180 -7.79 -8.24 6.95
N CYS A 181 -7.78 -9.49 6.49
CA CYS A 181 -6.55 -10.21 6.16
C CYS A 181 -6.52 -10.70 4.71
N PHE A 182 -5.35 -10.63 4.12
CA PHE A 182 -5.02 -11.15 2.79
C PHE A 182 -3.90 -12.18 2.91
N GLN A 183 -3.94 -13.20 2.05
CA GLN A 183 -2.99 -14.30 2.04
C GLN A 183 -1.97 -14.07 0.94
N VAL A 184 -0.70 -13.90 1.31
CA VAL A 184 0.34 -13.52 0.36
C VAL A 184 1.58 -14.41 0.46
N ASN A 185 2.29 -14.58 -0.65
CA ASN A 185 3.60 -15.20 -0.70
C ASN A 185 4.61 -14.15 -1.16
N VAL A 186 5.55 -13.81 -0.29
CA VAL A 186 6.65 -12.90 -0.60
C VAL A 186 7.73 -13.69 -1.32
N ILE A 187 8.11 -13.24 -2.51
CA ILE A 187 9.27 -13.76 -3.26
C ILE A 187 10.43 -12.75 -3.22
N GLY A 188 11.63 -13.20 -3.54
CA GLY A 188 12.84 -12.38 -3.55
C GLY A 188 13.96 -13.00 -2.73
N ASN A 189 14.95 -12.18 -2.41
CA ASN A 189 16.19 -12.58 -1.72
C ASN A 189 16.41 -11.81 -0.40
N GLY A 190 15.42 -11.05 0.07
CA GLY A 190 15.46 -10.37 1.35
C GLY A 190 15.76 -11.34 2.49
N THR A 191 16.36 -10.84 3.57
CA THR A 191 16.71 -11.66 4.75
C THR A 191 16.13 -11.12 6.06
N ALA A 192 15.56 -9.91 6.02
CA ALA A 192 15.08 -9.24 7.21
C ALA A 192 13.90 -9.98 7.86
N ARG A 193 13.93 -10.02 9.20
CA ARG A 193 12.88 -10.60 10.06
C ARG A 193 12.53 -9.57 11.13
N PRO A 194 11.59 -8.65 10.88
CA PRO A 194 11.25 -7.59 11.81
C PRO A 194 10.76 -8.14 13.17
N PRO A 195 10.99 -7.42 14.29
CA PRO A 195 10.40 -7.76 15.58
C PRO A 195 8.88 -7.81 15.52
N THR A 196 8.29 -8.77 16.24
CA THR A 196 6.84 -9.04 16.15
C THR A 196 6.12 -8.86 17.48
N VAL A 197 4.81 -8.65 17.38
CA VAL A 197 3.86 -8.54 18.49
C VAL A 197 2.65 -9.46 18.26
N ARG A 198 1.78 -9.61 19.25
CA ARG A 198 0.52 -10.38 19.16
C ARG A 198 -0.68 -9.46 18.95
N LEU A 199 -1.62 -9.88 18.11
CA LEU A 199 -2.91 -9.22 17.94
C LEU A 199 -3.99 -10.30 18.14
N PRO A 200 -4.79 -10.26 19.22
CA PRO A 200 -4.81 -9.27 20.30
C PRO A 200 -3.55 -9.31 21.20
N GLY A 201 -3.31 -8.22 21.94
CA GLY A 201 -2.25 -8.12 22.97
C GLY A 201 -1.40 -6.85 22.86
N ALA A 202 -0.94 -6.50 21.65
CA ALA A 202 -0.06 -5.35 21.43
C ALA A 202 -0.77 -3.99 21.49
N ILE A 203 -2.10 -4.00 21.36
CA ILE A 203 -2.96 -2.82 21.41
C ILE A 203 -3.84 -2.98 22.64
N SER A 204 -3.90 -1.94 23.46
CA SER A 204 -4.70 -1.90 24.69
C SER A 204 -5.91 -0.99 24.53
N ALA A 205 -7.00 -1.31 25.25
CA ALA A 205 -8.18 -0.45 25.34
C ALA A 205 -7.86 0.94 25.92
N ASN A 206 -6.77 1.06 26.67
CA ASN A 206 -6.32 2.29 27.33
C ASN A 206 -5.20 3.00 26.56
N ASP A 207 -4.78 2.51 25.40
CA ASP A 207 -3.78 3.23 24.59
C ASP A 207 -4.32 4.62 24.24
N PRO A 208 -3.48 5.67 24.23
CA PRO A 208 -3.93 7.04 23.97
C PRO A 208 -4.46 7.25 22.54
N GLY A 209 -4.16 6.32 21.62
CA GLY A 209 -4.75 6.27 20.28
C GLY A 209 -6.06 5.50 20.19
N VAL A 210 -6.46 4.79 21.25
CA VAL A 210 -7.66 3.94 21.34
C VAL A 210 -8.71 4.56 22.26
N LEU A 211 -8.32 5.09 23.42
CA LEU A 211 -9.20 5.87 24.31
C LEU A 211 -8.90 7.35 24.13
N ILE A 212 -9.66 8.01 23.27
CA ILE A 212 -9.44 9.39 22.84
C ILE A 212 -10.74 10.07 22.44
N ASN A 213 -10.94 11.30 22.91
CA ASN A 213 -12.00 12.17 22.40
C ASN A 213 -11.49 12.93 21.17
N ILE A 214 -12.01 12.60 19.98
CA ILE A 214 -11.64 13.25 18.72
C ILE A 214 -12.52 14.46 18.35
N HIS A 215 -13.54 14.77 19.17
CA HIS A 215 -14.46 15.90 18.95
C HIS A 215 -13.92 17.23 19.50
N GLN A 216 -12.79 17.18 20.18
CA GLN A 216 -12.02 18.36 20.60
C GLN A 216 -10.91 18.65 19.59
N GLN A 217 -10.35 19.86 19.64
CA GLN A 217 -9.18 20.18 18.85
C GLN A 217 -8.00 19.27 19.27
N LEU A 218 -7.45 18.53 18.31
CA LEU A 218 -6.25 17.74 18.50
C LEU A 218 -5.08 18.40 17.77
N SER A 219 -3.91 18.46 18.42
CA SER A 219 -2.66 18.88 17.78
C SER A 219 -1.82 17.69 17.32
N THR A 220 -2.00 16.53 17.97
CA THR A 220 -1.28 15.28 17.71
C THR A 220 -2.18 14.07 17.89
N TYR A 221 -1.78 12.95 17.29
CA TYR A 221 -2.40 11.65 17.45
C TYR A 221 -1.33 10.56 17.46
N ILE A 222 -1.42 9.63 18.41
CA ILE A 222 -0.50 8.48 18.52
C ILE A 222 -1.23 7.26 17.95
N ILE A 223 -0.74 6.73 16.84
CA ILE A 223 -1.30 5.52 16.22
C ILE A 223 -0.99 4.32 17.12
N PRO A 224 -1.99 3.48 17.50
CA PRO A 224 -1.77 2.33 18.37
C PRO A 224 -0.85 1.25 17.75
N GLY A 225 -0.26 0.42 18.61
CA GLY A 225 0.62 -0.67 18.21
C GLY A 225 2.08 -0.25 17.96
N PRO A 226 2.93 -1.17 17.45
CA PRO A 226 4.35 -0.92 17.23
C PRO A 226 4.60 0.11 16.13
N ARG A 227 5.81 0.68 16.08
CA ARG A 227 6.24 1.50 14.93
C ARG A 227 6.36 0.65 13.66
N PRO A 228 6.09 1.21 12.47
CA PRO A 228 6.31 0.53 11.21
C PRO A 228 7.79 0.15 10.98
N TYR A 229 8.03 -1.04 10.44
CA TYR A 229 9.33 -1.45 9.93
C TYR A 229 9.57 -0.85 8.54
N GLY A 230 10.70 -0.18 8.35
CA GLY A 230 11.10 0.36 7.04
C GLY A 230 10.25 1.52 6.52
N TYR A 231 9.36 2.08 7.35
CA TYR A 231 8.49 3.19 7.00
C TYR A 231 8.48 4.24 8.11
N THR A 232 8.52 5.52 7.71
CA THR A 232 8.35 6.67 8.60
C THR A 232 7.17 7.48 8.08
N ALA A 233 6.12 7.59 8.90
CA ALA A 233 4.96 8.39 8.54
C ALA A 233 5.36 9.88 8.42
N PRO A 234 4.81 10.61 7.42
CA PRO A 234 4.99 12.06 7.36
C PRO A 234 4.50 12.75 8.64
N PRO A 235 5.09 13.90 9.01
CA PRO A 235 4.59 14.69 10.13
C PRO A 235 3.17 15.21 9.83
N ILE A 236 2.41 15.46 10.90
CA ILE A 236 1.07 16.04 10.82
C ILE A 236 1.17 17.46 10.27
N ALA A 237 0.45 17.75 9.19
CA ALA A 237 0.41 19.09 8.60
C ALA A 237 -0.38 20.07 9.48
N ASN A 238 0.01 21.34 9.45
CA ASN A 238 -0.72 22.46 10.06
C ASN A 238 -1.49 23.31 9.03
N THR A 239 -1.66 22.75 7.83
CA THR A 239 -2.39 23.33 6.70
C THR A 239 -3.47 22.35 6.24
N PRO A 240 -4.48 22.81 5.48
CA PRO A 240 -5.47 21.91 4.91
C PRO A 240 -4.84 20.79 4.11
N TYR A 241 -5.31 19.56 4.34
CA TYR A 241 -4.85 18.40 3.58
C TYR A 241 -5.47 18.40 2.16
N PRO A 242 -4.70 18.09 1.11
CA PRO A 242 -5.23 17.97 -0.25
C PRO A 242 -6.28 16.85 -0.33
N ARG A 243 -7.47 17.16 -0.84
CA ARG A 243 -8.60 16.19 -0.98
C ARG A 243 -8.76 15.66 -2.39
N THR A 244 -7.82 15.98 -3.28
CA THR A 244 -7.84 15.45 -4.64
C THR A 244 -7.50 13.97 -4.59
N ALA A 245 -8.39 13.14 -5.13
CA ALA A 245 -8.17 11.70 -5.26
C ALA A 245 -6.82 11.45 -5.96
N THR A 246 -5.97 10.66 -5.32
CA THR A 246 -4.71 10.18 -5.90
C THR A 246 -4.89 8.87 -6.66
N TRP A 247 -6.00 8.17 -6.40
CA TRP A 247 -6.43 7.01 -7.14
C TRP A 247 -7.29 7.40 -8.34
N ASN A 248 -7.05 6.78 -9.49
CA ASN A 248 -7.85 7.01 -10.69
C ASN A 248 -9.15 6.19 -10.64
N THR A 249 -10.20 6.81 -10.13
CA THR A 249 -11.55 6.22 -10.04
C THR A 249 -12.19 5.95 -11.40
N ALA A 250 -11.73 6.59 -12.48
CA ALA A 250 -12.25 6.35 -13.83
C ALA A 250 -11.86 4.97 -14.39
N ASN A 251 -10.82 4.34 -13.82
CA ASN A 251 -10.34 3.02 -14.23
C ASN A 251 -10.89 1.89 -13.34
N GLN A 252 -11.87 2.16 -12.49
CA GLN A 252 -12.41 1.12 -11.62
C GLN A 252 -13.13 0.03 -12.43
N PRO A 253 -12.70 -1.24 -12.36
CA PRO A 253 -13.33 -2.33 -13.08
C PRO A 253 -14.77 -2.53 -12.60
N SER A 254 -15.67 -2.77 -13.56
CA SER A 254 -17.08 -3.10 -13.26
C SER A 254 -17.27 -4.55 -12.80
N THR A 255 -16.25 -5.40 -12.97
CA THR A 255 -16.25 -6.81 -12.55
C THR A 255 -15.18 -7.04 -11.50
N VAL A 256 -15.47 -7.94 -10.55
CA VAL A 256 -14.51 -8.32 -9.51
C VAL A 256 -13.80 -9.60 -9.94
N PRO A 257 -12.49 -9.58 -10.21
CA PRO A 257 -11.74 -10.80 -10.48
C PRO A 257 -11.79 -11.73 -9.27
N THR A 258 -12.03 -13.01 -9.52
CA THR A 258 -11.98 -14.09 -8.52
C THR A 258 -10.77 -15.00 -8.74
N VAL A 259 -10.05 -14.79 -9.83
CA VAL A 259 -8.84 -15.53 -10.19
C VAL A 259 -7.63 -14.70 -9.77
N VAL A 260 -6.64 -15.38 -9.20
CA VAL A 260 -5.36 -14.75 -8.83
C VAL A 260 -4.80 -14.05 -10.06
N PRO A 261 -4.46 -12.75 -9.96
CA PRO A 261 -3.75 -12.08 -11.03
C PRO A 261 -2.51 -12.87 -11.41
N PRO A 262 -2.13 -12.94 -12.70
CA PRO A 262 -0.81 -13.42 -13.03
C PRO A 262 0.20 -12.65 -12.18
N VAL A 263 1.14 -13.38 -11.55
CA VAL A 263 2.28 -12.76 -10.87
C VAL A 263 2.82 -11.71 -11.83
N ASN A 264 3.09 -10.49 -11.35
CA ASN A 264 3.70 -9.44 -12.16
C ASN A 264 5.06 -9.92 -12.70
N VAL A 265 5.05 -10.73 -13.75
CA VAL A 265 5.90 -10.51 -14.90
C VAL A 265 5.49 -9.11 -15.32
N GLU A 266 6.42 -8.17 -15.25
CA GLU A 266 6.27 -6.86 -15.89
C GLU A 266 5.42 -7.00 -17.16
N PRO A 267 4.46 -6.09 -17.44
CA PRO A 267 3.84 -6.11 -18.76
C PRO A 267 4.99 -6.09 -19.75
N ASN A 268 5.15 -7.21 -20.48
CA ASN A 268 6.17 -7.33 -21.49
C ASN A 268 6.10 -6.02 -22.30
N PRO A 269 7.17 -5.21 -22.38
CA PRO A 269 7.11 -4.02 -23.20
C PRO A 269 6.60 -4.47 -24.54
N GLN A 270 5.44 -3.95 -24.96
CA GLN A 270 4.89 -4.27 -26.27
C GLN A 270 6.07 -4.16 -27.25
N PRO A 271 6.33 -5.18 -28.09
CA PRO A 271 7.31 -5.01 -29.14
C PRO A 271 6.95 -3.69 -29.84
N PRO A 272 7.92 -2.79 -30.07
CA PRO A 272 7.64 -1.48 -30.61
C PRO A 272 6.76 -1.68 -31.83
N VAL A 273 5.60 -1.03 -31.83
CA VAL A 273 4.75 -0.97 -33.02
C VAL A 273 5.67 -0.41 -34.10
N VAL A 274 6.05 -1.27 -35.06
CA VAL A 274 6.83 -0.86 -36.23
C VAL A 274 5.88 -0.05 -37.09
N THR A 275 5.75 1.24 -36.78
CA THR A 275 5.26 2.20 -37.75
C THR A 275 6.35 2.29 -38.81
N GLN A 276 6.00 1.89 -40.03
CA GLN A 276 6.90 2.01 -41.18
C GLN A 276 7.37 3.46 -41.30
N PRO A 277 8.69 3.71 -41.41
CA PRO A 277 9.20 5.04 -41.72
C PRO A 277 8.70 5.49 -43.11
N PRO A 278 8.56 6.80 -43.35
CA PRO A 278 8.27 7.31 -44.69
C PRO A 278 9.40 6.90 -45.64
N VAL A 279 9.04 6.57 -46.88
CA VAL A 279 9.98 6.29 -47.97
C VAL A 279 10.82 7.55 -48.22
N VAL A 280 12.10 7.49 -47.87
CA VAL A 280 13.11 8.49 -48.24
C VAL A 280 14.03 7.88 -49.29
N THR A 281 14.11 8.53 -50.43
CA THR A 281 15.00 8.19 -51.55
C THR A 281 16.46 8.36 -51.14
N GLN A 282 17.29 7.36 -51.48
CA GLN A 282 18.70 7.26 -51.09
C GLN A 282 19.60 8.28 -51.82
N PRO A 283 20.50 8.98 -51.12
CA PRO A 283 21.75 9.52 -51.67
C PRO A 283 22.89 8.47 -51.62
N PRO A 284 23.99 8.69 -52.37
CA PRO A 284 24.94 7.63 -52.74
C PRO A 284 25.85 7.15 -51.60
N VAL A 285 26.24 5.88 -51.72
CA VAL A 285 27.12 5.11 -50.82
C VAL A 285 28.50 5.75 -50.72
N VAL A 286 28.96 6.00 -49.49
CA VAL A 286 30.37 6.28 -49.16
C VAL A 286 30.87 5.18 -48.21
N GLN A 287 32.02 4.59 -48.53
CA GLN A 287 32.67 3.53 -47.76
C GLN A 287 33.06 3.99 -46.34
N PRO A 288 33.10 3.07 -45.35
CA PRO A 288 33.54 3.40 -44.00
C PRO A 288 35.06 3.63 -43.94
N PRO A 289 35.53 4.59 -43.12
CA PRO A 289 36.96 4.80 -42.86
C PRO A 289 37.51 3.77 -41.86
N PRO A 290 38.84 3.54 -41.85
CA PRO A 290 39.52 2.57 -40.98
C PRO A 290 39.43 2.93 -39.48
N PRO A 291 39.68 1.95 -38.57
CA PRO A 291 39.53 2.15 -37.14
C PRO A 291 40.57 3.14 -36.61
N ASN A 292 40.06 4.23 -36.00
CA ASN A 292 40.90 5.24 -35.38
C ASN A 292 41.06 4.90 -33.89
N THR A 293 42.26 4.46 -33.50
CA THR A 293 42.76 4.47 -32.13
C THR A 293 42.83 5.91 -31.62
N GLN A 294 41.93 6.31 -30.72
CA GLN A 294 42.05 7.55 -29.95
C GLN A 294 42.41 7.26 -28.48
N PRO A 295 43.15 8.16 -27.80
CA PRO A 295 43.63 7.95 -26.45
C PRO A 295 42.48 7.95 -25.45
N GLY A 296 42.53 7.02 -24.49
CA GLY A 296 41.56 6.92 -23.40
C GLY A 296 41.43 8.24 -22.65
N GLY A 297 40.18 8.65 -22.39
CA GLY A 297 39.90 9.72 -21.44
C GLY A 297 40.52 9.43 -20.07
N PRO A 298 40.58 10.42 -19.17
CA PRO A 298 41.17 10.23 -17.85
C PRO A 298 40.52 9.01 -17.17
N MET A 299 41.34 8.05 -16.77
CA MET A 299 40.91 6.85 -16.05
C MET A 299 40.98 7.12 -14.54
N GLN A 300 40.05 6.54 -13.80
CA GLN A 300 39.98 6.66 -12.35
C GLN A 300 40.94 5.67 -11.67
N THR A 301 41.62 6.11 -10.62
CA THR A 301 42.49 5.27 -9.78
C THR A 301 41.69 4.31 -8.90
N GLN A 302 42.33 3.28 -8.35
CA GLN A 302 41.71 2.39 -7.36
C GLN A 302 41.06 3.21 -6.24
N TYR A 303 39.85 2.82 -5.83
CA TYR A 303 39.00 3.48 -4.84
C TYR A 303 38.41 4.85 -5.24
N GLY A 304 38.71 5.36 -6.43
CA GLY A 304 38.12 6.60 -6.92
C GLY A 304 36.68 6.41 -7.43
N GLN A 305 35.89 7.50 -7.42
CA GLN A 305 34.53 7.48 -7.94
C GLN A 305 34.53 7.38 -9.46
N CYS A 306 33.76 6.44 -9.99
CA CYS A 306 33.66 6.14 -11.43
C CYS A 306 32.23 6.23 -11.97
N GLY A 307 31.28 6.66 -11.13
CA GLY A 307 29.88 6.82 -11.51
C GLY A 307 28.98 7.19 -10.33
N GLY A 308 27.68 7.24 -10.61
CA GLY A 308 26.66 7.73 -9.69
C GLY A 308 25.94 8.97 -10.25
N GLN A 309 24.70 9.18 -9.84
CA GLN A 309 23.89 10.29 -10.30
C GLN A 309 24.57 11.64 -9.96
N GLY A 310 24.78 12.47 -10.99
CA GLY A 310 25.46 13.77 -10.86
C GLY A 310 26.98 13.72 -11.00
N TRP A 311 27.60 12.55 -11.19
CA TRP A 311 29.05 12.44 -11.43
C TRP A 311 29.43 12.92 -12.83
N THR A 312 30.43 13.80 -12.93
CA THR A 312 30.95 14.38 -14.20
C THR A 312 32.41 14.01 -14.49
N GLY A 313 33.03 13.17 -13.66
CA GLY A 313 34.42 12.75 -13.79
C GLY A 313 34.63 11.47 -14.61
N PRO A 314 35.83 10.88 -14.55
CA PRO A 314 36.17 9.61 -15.18
C PRO A 314 35.13 8.50 -14.93
N THR A 315 34.75 7.77 -15.98
CA THR A 315 33.81 6.63 -15.90
C THR A 315 34.47 5.27 -16.13
N GLN A 316 35.75 5.26 -16.50
CA GLN A 316 36.57 4.06 -16.68
C GLN A 316 37.62 3.98 -15.57
N CYS A 317 37.81 2.78 -15.03
CA CYS A 317 38.84 2.51 -14.03
C CYS A 317 40.15 2.10 -14.69
N GLN A 318 41.29 2.43 -14.08
CA GLN A 318 42.58 1.88 -14.50
C GLN A 318 42.57 0.35 -14.35
N PRO A 319 43.11 -0.41 -15.32
CA PRO A 319 43.30 -1.84 -15.12
C PRO A 319 44.17 -2.12 -13.88
N PRO A 320 43.85 -3.14 -13.06
CA PRO A 320 42.86 -4.21 -13.27
C PRO A 320 41.45 -3.91 -12.71
N TYR A 321 41.18 -2.69 -12.26
CA TYR A 321 39.98 -2.37 -11.48
C TYR A 321 38.74 -2.20 -12.37
N THR A 322 37.56 -2.41 -11.77
CA THR A 322 36.26 -2.27 -12.42
C THR A 322 35.36 -1.33 -11.64
N CYS A 323 34.51 -0.59 -12.36
CA CYS A 323 33.59 0.35 -11.73
C CYS A 323 32.43 -0.40 -11.09
N ASN A 324 32.48 -0.55 -9.76
CA ASN A 324 31.49 -1.27 -8.97
C ASN A 324 30.45 -0.30 -8.39
N VAL A 325 29.16 -0.60 -8.58
CA VAL A 325 28.05 0.22 -8.08
C VAL A 325 27.90 0.00 -6.57
N SER A 326 28.07 1.05 -5.75
CA SER A 326 27.77 0.98 -4.31
C SER A 326 26.35 1.44 -4.00
N ASN A 327 25.90 2.53 -4.62
CA ASN A 327 24.52 3.01 -4.58
C ASN A 327 24.24 3.97 -5.76
N GLN A 328 23.00 4.43 -5.90
CA GLN A 328 22.58 5.29 -7.03
C GLN A 328 23.38 6.60 -7.19
N TRP A 329 24.04 7.07 -6.13
CA TRP A 329 24.84 8.31 -6.13
C TRP A 329 26.35 8.05 -6.22
N TYR A 330 26.81 6.81 -6.05
CA TYR A 330 28.23 6.49 -5.91
C TYR A 330 28.61 5.11 -6.44
N HIS A 331 29.49 5.08 -7.45
CA HIS A 331 30.17 3.87 -7.93
C HIS A 331 31.68 4.04 -7.74
N GLN A 332 32.40 2.97 -7.42
CA GLN A 332 33.81 3.01 -7.04
C GLN A 332 34.65 2.02 -7.86
N CYS A 333 35.86 2.41 -8.24
CA CYS A 333 36.83 1.49 -8.81
C CYS A 333 37.37 0.52 -7.76
N LEU A 334 37.07 -0.77 -7.92
CA LEU A 334 37.54 -1.87 -7.07
C LEU A 334 38.19 -2.97 -7.91
#